data_AF-A0A9P9N929-F1
#
_entry.id   AF-A0A9P9N929-F1
#
_cell.length_a   1.000
_cell.length_b   1.000
_cell.length_c   1.000
_cell.angle_alpha   90.00
_cell.angle_beta   90.00
_cell.angle_gamma   90.00
#
_symmetry.space_group_name_H-M   'P 1'
#
loop_
_entity.id
_entity.type
_entity.pdbx_description
1 polymer ?
#
loop_
_entity_poly.entity_id
_entity_poly.type
_entity_poly.pdbx_seq_one_letter_code
_entity_poly.pdbx_strand_id
1 'polypeptide(L)'
;MDGLNRARIIKAEIEKNVSVLKQQNAKATPGGQGQENFENQLIMTLRQDQHMKWNDIADFLNQARHSRGEATNLTDAAVYSSFVRTSPRLAIAVDEIGFDPKDYMHLRHPNQYTNADGSGTVSKAGKKRVKNYDIATELQANMRKRLKLDESFDLKTVEKTEKLLDAVAKVERNFWILVADEMERATTKMYQPDELASRFHTF
;
A
#
# COMPACT_ATOMS: atom_id res chain seq x y z
N MET A 1 8.96 37.87 1.48
CA MET A 1 9.37 37.54 0.10
C MET A 1 10.34 36.35 0.03
N ASP A 2 10.33 35.42 0.99
CA ASP A 2 11.45 34.50 1.20
C ASP A 2 11.09 33.00 1.00
N GLY A 3 9.79 32.67 0.86
CA GLY A 3 9.32 31.29 0.70
C GLY A 3 9.47 30.73 -0.71
N LEU A 4 9.30 31.56 -1.74
CA LEU A 4 9.44 31.15 -3.14
C LEU A 4 10.89 30.78 -3.49
N ASN A 5 11.86 31.46 -2.89
CA ASN A 5 13.27 31.12 -3.05
C ASN A 5 13.61 29.81 -2.35
N ARG A 6 13.06 29.54 -1.17
CA ARG A 6 13.23 28.24 -0.48
C ARG A 6 12.63 27.08 -1.26
N ALA A 7 11.43 27.24 -1.83
CA ALA A 7 10.81 26.20 -2.66
C ALA A 7 11.62 25.89 -3.93
N ARG A 8 12.21 26.91 -4.57
CA ARG A 8 13.11 26.71 -5.72
C ARG A 8 14.41 26.01 -5.33
N ILE A 9 14.96 26.32 -4.16
CA ILE A 9 16.15 25.65 -3.62
C ILE A 9 15.86 24.18 -3.33
N ILE A 10 14.75 23.88 -2.66
CA ILE A 10 14.32 22.50 -2.35
C ILE A 10 14.08 21.71 -3.65
N LYS A 11 13.43 22.31 -4.65
CA LYS A 11 13.24 21.66 -5.96
C LYS A 11 14.57 21.29 -6.62
N ALA A 12 15.54 22.22 -6.64
CA ALA A 12 16.87 21.98 -7.20
C ALA A 12 17.68 20.96 -6.37
N GLU A 13 17.41 20.84 -5.08
CA GLU A 13 18.04 19.88 -4.17
C GLU A 13 17.47 18.45 -4.36
N ILE A 14 16.17 18.33 -4.66
CA ILE A 14 15.51 17.06 -5.00
C ILE A 14 16.03 16.51 -6.34
N GLU A 15 16.18 17.36 -7.36
CA GLU A 15 16.72 16.98 -8.67
C GLU A 15 18.17 16.45 -8.58
N LYS A 16 18.95 16.91 -7.59
CA LYS A 16 20.34 16.49 -7.36
C LYS A 16 20.50 15.26 -6.47
N ASN A 17 19.54 14.98 -5.58
CA ASN A 17 19.63 13.91 -4.57
C ASN A 17 18.94 12.59 -4.96
N VAL A 18 18.57 12.41 -6.24
CA VAL A 18 17.90 11.19 -6.76
C VAL A 18 18.72 9.90 -6.54
N SER A 19 20.01 9.98 -6.23
CA SER A 19 20.85 8.80 -5.93
C SER A 19 20.87 8.35 -4.45
N VAL A 20 20.33 9.12 -3.49
CA VAL A 20 20.60 8.89 -2.04
C VAL A 20 19.40 8.45 -1.19
N LEU A 21 18.17 8.45 -1.69
CA LEU A 21 17.02 7.98 -0.91
C LEU A 21 16.90 6.44 -0.91
N LYS A 22 17.84 5.77 -0.25
CA LYS A 22 17.63 4.42 0.27
C LYS A 22 16.41 4.44 1.19
N GLN A 23 15.47 3.54 0.94
CA GLN A 23 14.28 3.32 1.75
C GLN A 23 14.65 3.26 3.24
N GLN A 24 14.17 4.23 4.02
CA GLN A 24 14.24 4.12 5.47
C GLN A 24 13.21 3.08 5.92
N ASN A 25 13.73 1.95 6.39
CA ASN A 25 12.93 0.85 6.90
C ASN A 25 12.04 1.28 8.08
N ALA A 26 10.77 0.93 7.92
CA ALA A 26 9.64 0.84 8.84
C ALA A 26 9.91 0.98 10.35
N LYS A 27 9.07 1.79 11.01
CA LYS A 27 8.58 1.48 12.37
C LYS A 27 7.08 1.76 12.50
N ALA A 28 6.31 0.68 12.51
CA ALA A 28 5.08 0.57 13.28
C ALA A 28 4.88 -0.92 13.60
N THR A 29 5.15 -1.32 14.84
CA THR A 29 4.82 -2.65 15.35
C THR A 29 3.40 -2.61 15.91
N PRO A 30 2.44 -3.38 15.37
CA PRO A 30 1.26 -3.74 16.12
C PRO A 30 1.51 -5.10 16.80
N GLY A 31 1.36 -5.14 18.11
CA GLY A 31 1.05 -6.30 18.96
C GLY A 31 1.69 -7.65 18.64
N GLY A 32 2.61 -8.09 19.50
CA GLY A 32 2.96 -9.49 19.80
C GLY A 32 2.53 -10.58 18.80
N GLN A 33 3.22 -10.68 17.66
CA GLN A 33 3.09 -11.78 16.69
C GLN A 33 4.44 -12.27 16.14
N GLY A 34 5.56 -11.87 16.76
CA GLY A 34 6.90 -12.06 16.19
C GLY A 34 7.24 -13.52 15.85
N GLN A 35 6.99 -14.46 16.77
CA GLN A 35 7.31 -15.89 16.55
C GLN A 35 6.31 -16.60 15.63
N GLU A 36 5.00 -16.38 15.82
CA GLU A 36 3.98 -16.97 14.94
C GLU A 36 4.17 -16.52 13.49
N ASN A 37 4.63 -15.29 13.26
CA ASN A 37 4.84 -14.78 11.91
C ASN A 37 5.98 -15.48 11.17
N PHE A 38 7.10 -15.84 11.81
CA PHE A 38 8.20 -16.53 11.13
C PHE A 38 7.82 -17.95 10.70
N GLU A 39 7.19 -18.71 11.59
CA GLU A 39 6.75 -20.07 11.26
C GLU A 39 5.66 -20.06 10.19
N ASN A 40 4.72 -19.10 10.26
CA ASN A 40 3.66 -18.96 9.26
C ASN A 40 4.17 -18.48 7.88
N GLN A 41 5.18 -17.60 7.85
CA GLN A 41 5.87 -17.22 6.62
C GLN A 41 6.58 -18.43 6.00
N LEU A 42 7.25 -19.23 6.83
CA LEU A 42 7.91 -20.46 6.39
C LEU A 42 6.90 -21.49 5.86
N ILE A 43 5.74 -21.64 6.49
CA ILE A 43 4.66 -22.48 5.95
C ILE A 43 4.21 -21.99 4.57
N MET A 44 4.10 -20.68 4.35
CA MET A 44 3.76 -20.15 3.02
C MET A 44 4.84 -20.44 1.98
N THR A 45 6.12 -20.20 2.27
CA THR A 45 7.20 -20.45 1.30
C THR A 45 7.33 -21.93 0.95
N LEU A 46 7.29 -22.82 1.95
CA LEU A 46 7.35 -24.27 1.72
C LEU A 46 6.16 -24.77 0.89
N ARG A 47 4.98 -24.16 1.06
CA ARG A 47 3.78 -24.55 0.32
C ARG A 47 3.72 -23.95 -1.08
N GLN A 48 3.97 -22.66 -1.21
CA GLN A 48 3.79 -21.91 -2.46
C GLN A 48 5.00 -22.04 -3.39
N ASP A 49 6.23 -21.96 -2.86
CA ASP A 49 7.44 -21.98 -3.66
C ASP A 49 7.95 -23.41 -3.89
N GLN A 50 7.92 -24.24 -2.84
CA GLN A 50 8.46 -25.60 -2.88
C GLN A 50 7.41 -26.69 -3.10
N HIS A 51 6.12 -26.33 -3.08
CA HIS A 51 4.99 -27.24 -3.27
C HIS A 51 4.98 -28.49 -2.37
N MET A 52 5.52 -28.38 -1.15
CA MET A 52 5.56 -29.50 -0.21
C MET A 52 4.16 -29.88 0.28
N LYS A 53 3.96 -31.17 0.63
CA LYS A 53 2.71 -31.64 1.25
C LYS A 53 2.66 -31.18 2.70
N TRP A 54 1.46 -31.05 3.25
CA TRP A 54 1.26 -30.58 4.62
C TRP A 54 1.92 -31.46 5.67
N ASN A 55 1.88 -32.79 5.49
CA ASN A 55 2.63 -33.74 6.31
C ASN A 55 4.14 -33.44 6.32
N ASP A 56 4.75 -33.27 5.13
CA ASP A 56 6.18 -33.02 5.01
C ASP A 56 6.57 -31.67 5.65
N ILE A 57 5.71 -30.66 5.55
CA ILE A 57 5.90 -29.36 6.20
C ILE A 57 5.81 -29.51 7.73
N ALA A 58 4.85 -30.27 8.25
CA ALA A 58 4.71 -30.52 9.68
C ALA A 58 5.94 -31.24 10.25
N ASP A 59 6.45 -32.25 9.54
CA ASP A 59 7.67 -32.98 9.92
C ASP A 59 8.89 -32.06 9.92
N PHE A 60 9.05 -31.23 8.89
CA PHE A 60 10.14 -30.26 8.81
C PHE A 60 10.11 -29.24 9.96
N LEU A 61 8.93 -28.69 10.27
CA LEU A 61 8.78 -27.74 11.38
C LEU A 61 8.99 -28.41 12.74
N ASN A 62 8.52 -29.64 12.93
CA ASN A 62 8.76 -30.41 14.14
C ASN A 62 10.25 -30.74 14.31
N GLN A 63 10.98 -31.06 13.25
CA GLN A 63 12.44 -31.24 13.32
C GLN A 63 13.14 -29.94 13.75
N ALA A 64 12.72 -28.80 13.19
CA ALA A 64 13.24 -27.49 13.57
C ALA A 64 12.87 -27.10 15.01
N ARG A 65 11.71 -27.52 15.52
CA ARG A 65 11.32 -27.35 16.93
C ARG A 65 12.12 -28.26 17.85
N HIS A 66 12.34 -29.51 17.44
CA HIS A 66 13.12 -30.48 18.20
C HIS A 66 14.56 -30.01 18.42
N SER A 67 15.21 -29.47 17.39
CA SER A 67 16.57 -28.92 17.51
C SER A 67 16.65 -27.68 18.41
N ARG A 68 15.54 -26.95 18.59
CA ARG A 68 15.42 -25.84 19.55
C ARG A 68 15.03 -26.27 20.97
N GLY A 69 14.71 -27.55 21.19
CA GLY A 69 14.19 -28.05 22.46
C GLY A 69 12.72 -27.69 22.73
N GLU A 70 11.96 -27.36 21.69
CA GLU A 70 10.53 -27.07 21.76
C GLU A 70 9.69 -28.34 21.53
N ALA A 71 8.43 -28.32 21.98
CA ALA A 71 7.53 -29.45 21.83
C ALA A 71 7.08 -29.64 20.36
N THR A 72 7.24 -30.87 19.84
CA THR A 72 6.92 -31.27 18.46
C THR A 72 5.43 -31.58 18.29
N ASN A 73 4.60 -30.54 18.44
CA ASN A 73 3.15 -30.69 18.54
C ASN A 73 2.42 -30.33 17.23
N LEU A 74 3.16 -29.98 16.17
CA LEU A 74 2.54 -29.58 14.91
C LEU A 74 2.03 -30.81 14.19
N THR A 75 0.73 -30.81 13.90
CA THR A 75 0.07 -31.80 13.04
C THR A 75 -0.19 -31.18 11.67
N ASP A 76 -0.42 -31.99 10.65
CA ASP A 76 -0.86 -31.54 9.31
C ASP A 76 -2.03 -30.54 9.42
N ALA A 77 -3.07 -30.91 10.18
CA ALA A 77 -4.24 -30.06 10.39
C ALA A 77 -3.89 -28.70 11.02
N ALA A 78 -2.93 -28.66 11.96
CA ALA A 78 -2.47 -27.42 12.56
C ALA A 78 -1.77 -26.53 11.51
N VAL A 79 -0.86 -27.10 10.70
CA VAL A 79 -0.15 -26.39 9.63
C VAL A 79 -1.13 -25.84 8.58
N TYR A 80 -2.08 -26.67 8.13
CA TYR A 80 -3.11 -26.25 7.19
C TYR A 80 -3.96 -25.10 7.76
N SER A 81 -4.40 -25.22 9.02
CA SER A 81 -5.22 -24.20 9.66
C SER A 81 -4.49 -22.86 9.80
N SER A 82 -3.18 -22.91 10.10
CA SER A 82 -2.32 -21.73 10.16
C SER A 82 -2.20 -21.09 8.78
N PHE A 83 -1.90 -21.87 7.74
CA PHE A 83 -1.81 -21.38 6.36
C PHE A 83 -3.08 -20.68 5.90
N VAL A 84 -4.26 -21.27 6.13
CA VAL A 84 -5.55 -20.66 5.72
C VAL A 84 -5.81 -19.35 6.46
N ARG A 85 -5.43 -19.25 7.74
CA ARG A 85 -5.61 -18.03 8.54
C ARG A 85 -4.62 -16.93 8.15
N THR A 86 -3.42 -17.29 7.71
CA THR A 86 -2.32 -16.36 7.42
C THR A 86 -2.28 -15.93 5.96
N SER A 87 -2.66 -16.80 5.03
CA SER A 87 -2.64 -16.53 3.58
C SER A 87 -3.39 -15.24 3.20
N PRO A 88 -4.59 -14.92 3.71
CA PRO A 88 -5.26 -13.65 3.39
C PRO A 88 -4.58 -12.41 3.99
N ARG A 89 -3.77 -12.57 5.04
CA ARG A 89 -3.04 -11.47 5.68
C ARG A 89 -1.69 -11.20 5.01
N LEU A 90 -1.09 -12.25 4.46
CA LEU A 90 0.21 -12.22 3.78
C LEU A 90 0.08 -12.08 2.26
N ALA A 91 -1.13 -12.22 1.71
CA ALA A 91 -1.47 -11.78 0.36
C ALA A 91 -1.38 -10.24 0.29
N ILE A 92 -0.16 -9.74 0.27
CA ILE A 92 0.17 -8.39 -0.16
C ILE A 92 -0.03 -8.38 -1.68
N ALA A 93 -0.78 -7.41 -2.21
CA ALA A 93 -0.86 -7.21 -3.65
C ALA A 93 0.56 -6.96 -4.16
N VAL A 94 1.14 -7.98 -4.82
CA VAL A 94 2.59 -8.03 -5.06
C VAL A 94 3.03 -6.90 -6.00
N ASP A 95 2.18 -6.41 -6.90
CA ASP A 95 2.62 -5.41 -7.91
C ASP A 95 1.60 -4.32 -8.29
N GLU A 96 0.39 -4.26 -7.71
CA GLU A 96 -0.53 -3.15 -8.01
C GLU A 96 -0.21 -1.90 -7.17
N ILE A 97 0.67 -1.05 -7.68
CA ILE A 97 1.04 0.21 -7.02
C ILE A 97 -0.15 1.17 -7.02
N GLY A 98 -0.68 1.44 -5.83
CA GLY A 98 -1.80 2.36 -5.63
C GLY A 98 -3.17 1.69 -5.70
N PHE A 99 -3.25 0.36 -5.77
CA PHE A 99 -4.51 -0.35 -5.59
C PHE A 99 -4.83 -0.48 -4.10
N ASP A 100 -5.59 0.48 -3.57
CA ASP A 100 -6.37 0.25 -2.36
C ASP A 100 -7.76 -0.24 -2.80
N PRO A 101 -8.21 -1.45 -2.43
CA PRO A 101 -9.56 -1.92 -2.73
C PRO A 101 -10.66 -0.92 -2.32
N LYS A 102 -10.37 -0.07 -1.33
CA LYS A 102 -11.28 0.97 -0.85
C LYS A 102 -11.33 2.21 -1.74
N ASP A 103 -10.35 2.42 -2.62
CA ASP A 103 -10.39 3.52 -3.61
C ASP A 103 -11.38 3.25 -4.77
N TYR A 104 -11.79 2.00 -4.92
CA TYR A 104 -12.85 1.53 -5.82
C TYR A 104 -14.21 1.44 -5.12
N MET A 105 -14.22 1.51 -3.79
CA MET A 105 -15.41 1.92 -3.06
C MET A 105 -15.49 3.44 -3.22
N HIS A 106 -16.66 3.99 -3.58
CA HIS A 106 -16.88 5.44 -3.78
C HIS A 106 -16.74 6.28 -2.50
N LEU A 107 -16.07 5.74 -1.47
CA LEU A 107 -15.95 6.22 -0.10
C LEU A 107 -14.51 6.66 0.16
N ARG A 108 -14.35 7.83 0.79
CA ARG A 108 -13.07 8.40 1.22
C ARG A 108 -12.56 7.71 2.48
N HIS A 109 -11.23 7.60 2.59
CA HIS A 109 -10.51 7.24 3.81
C HIS A 109 -10.66 8.32 4.90
N PRO A 110 -11.40 8.08 6.00
CA PRO A 110 -11.66 9.13 7.00
C PRO A 110 -10.39 9.66 7.68
N ASN A 111 -9.28 8.92 7.63
CA ASN A 111 -8.03 9.30 8.27
C ASN A 111 -7.01 9.95 7.31
N GLN A 112 -7.25 9.94 6.00
CA GLN A 112 -6.29 10.45 5.00
C GLN A 112 -6.68 11.82 4.42
N TYR A 113 -7.89 12.31 4.68
CA TYR A 113 -8.35 13.60 4.19
C TYR A 113 -8.47 14.62 5.32
N THR A 114 -8.19 15.90 5.04
CA THR A 114 -8.43 17.02 5.95
C THR A 114 -9.81 17.63 5.68
N ASN A 115 -10.43 18.26 6.67
CA ASN A 115 -11.64 19.06 6.44
C ASN A 115 -11.32 20.27 5.53
N ALA A 116 -12.36 20.97 5.05
CA ALA A 116 -12.22 22.17 4.20
C ALA A 116 -11.28 23.23 4.80
N ASP A 117 -11.22 23.32 6.14
CA ASP A 117 -10.39 24.28 6.87
C ASP A 117 -8.94 23.80 7.16
N GLY A 118 -8.49 22.69 6.57
CA GLY A 118 -7.11 22.19 6.72
C GLY A 118 -6.74 21.62 8.10
N SER A 119 -7.56 21.83 9.14
CA SER A 119 -7.42 21.24 10.47
C SER A 119 -7.79 19.76 10.48
N GLY A 120 -6.92 18.94 11.05
CA GLY A 120 -6.96 17.48 10.97
C GLY A 120 -8.12 16.79 11.69
N THR A 121 -8.31 15.53 11.30
CA THR A 121 -9.33 14.54 11.69
C THR A 121 -10.74 14.79 11.13
N VAL A 122 -11.07 14.09 10.05
CA VAL A 122 -12.45 13.93 9.61
C VAL A 122 -13.20 13.24 10.73
N SER A 123 -14.37 13.77 11.06
CA SER A 123 -15.28 13.26 12.08
C SER A 123 -15.42 11.73 12.01
N LYS A 124 -15.42 11.07 13.18
CA LYS A 124 -15.74 9.63 13.37
C LYS A 124 -17.08 9.21 12.73
N ALA A 125 -17.87 10.14 12.20
CA ALA A 125 -19.04 9.92 11.38
C ALA A 125 -18.79 8.94 10.22
N GLY A 126 -17.63 8.98 9.55
CA GLY A 126 -17.32 8.06 8.46
C GLY A 126 -17.07 6.60 8.89
N LYS A 127 -16.98 6.34 10.19
CA LYS A 127 -16.81 5.00 10.78
C LYS A 127 -18.14 4.37 11.22
N LYS A 128 -19.26 5.10 11.11
CA LYS A 128 -20.58 4.60 11.45
C LYS A 128 -21.05 3.66 10.33
N ARG A 129 -21.44 2.43 10.70
CA ARG A 129 -22.22 1.56 9.81
C ARG A 129 -23.44 2.35 9.36
N VAL A 130 -23.71 2.38 8.05
CA VAL A 130 -24.92 3.00 7.48
C VAL A 130 -26.12 2.45 8.24
N LYS A 131 -26.76 3.29 9.06
CA LYS A 131 -27.88 2.83 9.89
C LYS A 131 -29.18 2.70 9.08
N ASN A 132 -29.36 3.57 8.08
CA ASN A 132 -30.50 3.58 7.18
C ASN A 132 -30.01 3.63 5.73
N TYR A 133 -30.27 2.58 4.95
CA TYR A 133 -29.91 2.52 3.54
C TYR A 133 -30.72 3.50 2.68
N ASP A 134 -31.93 3.84 3.10
CA ASP A 134 -32.86 4.70 2.34
C ASP A 134 -32.53 6.19 2.44
N ILE A 135 -31.74 6.61 3.43
CA ILE A 135 -31.34 8.01 3.64
C ILE A 135 -29.81 8.07 3.78
N ALA A 136 -29.12 7.93 2.64
CA ALA A 136 -27.66 7.87 2.53
C ALA A 136 -26.94 9.21 2.74
N THR A 137 -27.50 10.15 3.52
CA THR A 137 -26.85 11.43 3.83
C THR A 137 -25.54 11.23 4.61
N GLU A 138 -25.44 10.15 5.39
CA GLU A 138 -24.20 9.77 6.10
C GLU A 138 -23.05 9.42 5.15
N LEU A 139 -23.35 8.93 3.94
CA LEU A 139 -22.33 8.59 2.93
C LEU A 139 -21.87 9.82 2.15
N GLN A 140 -22.72 10.85 1.99
CA GLN A 140 -22.39 12.05 1.21
C GLN A 140 -21.14 12.80 1.72
N ALA A 141 -20.86 12.74 3.02
CA ALA A 141 -19.65 13.32 3.61
C ALA A 141 -18.38 12.54 3.22
N ASN A 142 -18.51 11.24 3.02
CA ASN A 142 -17.42 10.36 2.58
C ASN A 142 -17.32 10.23 1.06
N MET A 143 -18.24 10.78 0.26
CA MET A 143 -18.13 10.70 -1.19
C MET A 143 -17.04 11.63 -1.74
N ARG A 144 -16.39 11.20 -2.84
CA ARG A 144 -15.44 12.04 -3.57
C ARG A 144 -16.18 13.19 -4.28
N LYS A 145 -16.08 14.40 -3.75
CA LYS A 145 -16.57 15.63 -4.41
C LYS A 145 -15.52 16.20 -5.36
N ARG A 146 -15.96 16.61 -6.56
CA ARG A 146 -15.19 17.50 -7.44
C ARG A 146 -15.17 18.88 -6.80
N LEU A 147 -14.00 19.52 -6.78
CA LEU A 147 -13.86 20.90 -6.33
C LEU A 147 -14.57 21.83 -7.31
N LYS A 148 -15.26 22.86 -6.79
CA LYS A 148 -15.80 23.93 -7.64
C LYS A 148 -14.64 24.83 -8.09
N LEU A 149 -14.78 25.48 -9.25
CA LEU A 149 -13.74 26.36 -9.82
C LEU A 149 -13.31 27.47 -8.86
N ASP A 150 -14.23 27.99 -8.05
CA ASP A 150 -13.98 29.06 -7.08
C ASP A 150 -13.21 28.61 -5.83
N GLU A 151 -13.07 27.30 -5.58
CA GLU A 151 -12.31 26.73 -4.46
C GLU A 151 -10.85 26.43 -4.87
N SER A 152 -10.49 26.70 -6.13
CA SER A 152 -9.15 26.44 -6.68
C SER A 152 -8.07 27.36 -6.10
N PHE A 153 -8.44 28.47 -5.44
CA PHE A 153 -7.48 29.37 -4.81
C PHE A 153 -6.68 28.70 -3.68
N ASP A 154 -7.25 27.71 -3.00
CA ASP A 154 -6.58 26.96 -1.93
C ASP A 154 -5.35 26.19 -2.44
N LEU A 155 -5.28 25.86 -3.74
CA LEU A 155 -4.10 25.23 -4.34
C LEU A 155 -2.86 26.13 -4.31
N LYS A 156 -3.05 27.45 -4.23
CA LYS A 156 -1.94 28.42 -4.14
C LYS A 156 -1.36 28.54 -2.74
N THR A 157 -1.97 27.90 -1.74
CA THR A 157 -1.41 27.84 -0.38
C THR A 157 -0.15 26.96 -0.38
N VAL A 158 0.82 27.32 0.47
CA VAL A 158 2.12 26.65 0.53
C VAL A 158 1.95 25.15 0.84
N GLU A 159 1.15 24.81 1.84
CA GLU A 159 0.93 23.42 2.26
C GLU A 159 0.30 22.56 1.15
N LYS A 160 -0.63 23.12 0.36
CA LYS A 160 -1.25 22.39 -0.75
C LYS A 160 -0.32 22.27 -1.93
N THR A 161 0.53 23.27 -2.16
CA THR A 161 1.57 23.23 -3.18
C THR A 161 2.61 22.15 -2.86
N GLU A 162 3.04 22.04 -1.60
CA GLU A 162 3.94 20.97 -1.13
C GLU A 162 3.31 19.58 -1.33
N LYS A 163 2.05 19.40 -0.92
CA LYS A 163 1.32 18.14 -1.15
C LYS A 163 1.14 17.81 -2.62
N LEU A 164 0.98 18.82 -3.48
CA LEU A 164 0.93 18.63 -4.93
C LEU A 164 2.29 18.13 -5.44
N LEU A 165 3.39 18.74 -5.01
CA LEU A 165 4.73 18.29 -5.40
C LEU A 165 5.02 16.86 -4.94
N ASP A 166 4.64 16.50 -3.72
CA ASP A 166 4.74 15.12 -3.23
C ASP A 166 3.91 14.15 -4.07
N ALA A 167 2.70 14.55 -4.48
CA ALA A 167 1.85 13.74 -5.33
C ALA A 167 2.45 13.57 -6.73
N VAL A 168 2.95 14.64 -7.35
CA VAL A 168 3.64 14.58 -8.65
C VAL A 168 4.87 13.69 -8.56
N ALA A 169 5.72 13.86 -7.55
CA ALA A 169 6.91 13.04 -7.37
C ALA A 169 6.59 11.55 -7.21
N LYS A 170 5.48 11.20 -6.54
CA LYS A 170 5.00 9.81 -6.45
C LYS A 170 4.55 9.27 -7.80
N VAL A 171 3.80 10.08 -8.57
CA VAL A 171 3.33 9.68 -9.91
C VAL A 171 4.53 9.49 -10.85
N GLU A 172 5.50 10.41 -10.84
CA GLU A 172 6.70 10.31 -11.69
C GLU A 172 7.52 9.04 -11.39
N ARG A 173 7.73 8.71 -10.12
CA ARG A 173 8.45 7.49 -9.72
C ARG A 173 7.76 6.22 -10.20
N ASN A 174 6.43 6.21 -10.19
CA ASN A 174 5.63 5.05 -10.55
C ASN A 174 5.07 5.13 -11.97
N PHE A 175 5.49 6.13 -12.76
CA PHE A 175 4.89 6.44 -14.05
C PHE A 175 4.96 5.23 -14.99
N TRP A 176 6.14 4.64 -15.11
CA TRP A 176 6.37 3.50 -16.00
C TRP A 176 5.68 2.22 -15.52
N ILE A 177 5.39 2.12 -14.23
CA ILE A 177 4.65 1.00 -13.67
C ILE A 177 3.17 1.12 -14.07
N LEU A 178 2.60 2.33 -13.97
CA LEU A 178 1.24 2.59 -14.48
C LEU A 178 1.14 2.39 -16.00
N VAL A 179 2.17 2.76 -16.76
CA VAL A 179 2.23 2.50 -18.21
C VAL A 179 2.30 1.00 -18.49
N ALA A 180 3.04 0.23 -17.68
CA ALA A 180 3.09 -1.23 -17.78
C ALA A 180 1.72 -1.86 -17.51
N ASP A 181 1.01 -1.41 -16.48
CA ASP A 181 -0.35 -1.88 -16.16
C ASP A 181 -1.34 -1.58 -17.29
N GLU A 182 -1.31 -0.37 -17.86
CA GLU A 182 -2.17 0.00 -18.99
C GLU A 182 -1.80 -0.78 -20.27
N MET A 183 -0.52 -1.06 -20.49
CA MET A 183 -0.06 -1.92 -21.58
C MET A 183 -0.54 -3.37 -21.39
N GLU A 184 -0.52 -3.89 -20.16
CA GLU A 184 -1.06 -5.21 -19.85
C GLU A 184 -2.57 -5.25 -20.09
N ARG A 185 -3.34 -4.24 -19.67
CA ARG A 185 -4.78 -4.16 -19.95
C ARG A 185 -5.09 -4.15 -21.44
N ALA A 186 -4.29 -3.44 -22.24
CA ALA A 186 -4.49 -3.35 -23.68
C ALA A 186 -4.06 -4.61 -24.45
N THR A 187 -3.01 -5.30 -23.98
CA THR A 187 -2.35 -6.38 -24.74
C THR A 187 -2.45 -7.76 -24.11
N THR A 188 -2.94 -7.87 -22.88
CA THR A 188 -2.98 -9.06 -22.01
C THR A 188 -1.61 -9.64 -21.65
N LYS A 189 -0.53 -8.90 -21.88
CA LYS A 189 0.84 -9.31 -21.59
C LYS A 189 1.48 -8.34 -20.59
N MET A 190 2.12 -8.89 -19.57
CA MET A 190 2.88 -8.11 -18.59
C MET A 190 4.26 -7.74 -19.17
N TYR A 191 4.59 -6.46 -19.15
CA TYR A 191 5.86 -5.92 -19.62
C TYR A 191 6.62 -5.31 -18.45
N GLN A 192 7.96 -5.39 -18.46
CA GLN A 192 8.77 -4.73 -17.45
C GLN A 192 8.76 -3.20 -17.66
N PRO A 193 8.52 -2.39 -16.61
CA PRO A 193 8.49 -0.93 -16.70
C PRO A 193 9.74 -0.32 -17.36
N ASP A 194 10.92 -0.85 -17.03
CA ASP A 194 12.21 -0.35 -17.52
C ASP A 194 12.39 -0.58 -19.03
N GLU A 195 11.84 -1.67 -19.56
CA GLU A 195 11.88 -1.98 -20.99
C GLU A 195 10.96 -1.05 -21.78
N LEU A 196 9.77 -0.76 -21.24
CA LEU A 196 8.84 0.20 -21.83
C LEU A 196 9.42 1.61 -21.83
N ALA A 197 10.05 2.02 -20.73
CA ALA A 197 10.74 3.31 -20.62
C ALA A 197 11.85 3.44 -21.68
N SER A 198 12.71 2.42 -21.77
CA SER A 198 13.81 2.37 -22.73
C SER A 198 13.31 2.40 -24.18
N ARG A 199 12.22 1.68 -24.47
CA ARG A 199 11.61 1.67 -25.81
C ARG A 199 10.99 3.02 -26.17
N PHE A 200 10.33 3.69 -25.21
CA PHE A 200 9.73 4.99 -25.46
C PHE A 200 10.78 6.08 -25.70
N HIS A 201 11.89 6.09 -24.93
CA HIS A 201 12.96 7.07 -25.09
C HIS A 201 13.87 6.85 -26.31
N THR A 202 13.72 5.70 -26.99
CA THR A 202 14.46 5.40 -28.24
C THR A 202 13.67 5.75 -29.50
N PHE A 203 12.36 6.04 -29.38
CA PHE A 203 11.55 6.64 -30.45
C PHE A 203 11.77 8.15 -30.53
#